data_AF-A0AAE0RNB6-F1
#
_entry.id   AF-A0AAE0RNB6-F1
#
_cell.length_a   1.000
_cell.length_b   1.000
_cell.length_c   1.000
_cell.angle_alpha   90.00
_cell.angle_beta   90.00
_cell.angle_gamma   90.00
#
_symmetry.space_group_name_H-M   'P 1'
#
loop_
_entity.id
_entity.type
_entity.pdbx_description
1 polymer ?
#
loop_
_entity_poly.entity_id
_entity_poly.type
_entity_poly.pdbx_seq_one_letter_code
_entity_poly.pdbx_strand_id
1 'polypeptide(L)'
;MDTICRDGPLWNTSLTWGPNNTWPQFTECFQNTLLVWIPSTWLWVASPFYFIHLISKENSSTKCFTWKYITKQIIALILLIICIVEILIEDSNLNTSSEENSLVHEALLGPLIEGLTLVLTFVCTELARRKGVISTGVLFLYWTITTLIQIIPFYSKMMLQEYHEYPIKVTLFFVSCCLTFGQVFLHSFADHQLLCDKEILK
;
A
#
# COMPACT_ATOMS: atom_id res chain seq x y z
N MET A 1 11.09 10.69 24.89
CA MET A 1 9.65 10.40 24.78
C MET A 1 9.24 10.82 23.38
N ASP A 2 9.29 9.82 22.51
CA ASP A 2 8.57 9.64 21.25
C ASP A 2 8.68 10.77 20.22
N THR A 3 9.91 11.02 19.75
CA THR A 3 10.26 11.94 18.65
C THR A 3 9.75 11.50 17.27
N ILE A 4 8.75 10.62 17.19
CA ILE A 4 8.18 10.11 15.93
C ILE A 4 7.15 11.11 15.37
N CYS A 5 6.53 11.92 16.23
CA CYS A 5 5.56 12.95 15.86
C CYS A 5 5.94 14.26 16.58
N ARG A 6 6.32 15.32 15.85
CA ARG A 6 6.71 16.59 16.49
C ARG A 6 5.54 17.45 16.96
N ASP A 7 4.38 17.36 16.29
CA ASP A 7 3.21 18.23 16.54
C ASP A 7 2.18 17.70 17.55
N GLY A 8 2.43 16.54 18.16
CA GLY A 8 1.51 16.02 19.17
C GLY A 8 1.72 14.55 19.52
N PRO A 9 0.95 14.03 20.48
CA PRO A 9 1.04 12.64 20.87
C PRO A 9 0.56 11.74 19.72
N LEU A 10 1.25 10.61 19.53
CA LEU A 10 0.88 9.56 18.58
C LEU A 10 -0.56 9.06 18.80
N TRP A 11 -1.07 9.13 20.03
CA TRP A 11 -2.45 8.80 20.36
C TRP A 11 -3.06 9.83 21.31
N ASN A 12 -4.24 10.34 20.99
CA ASN A 12 -4.96 11.27 21.87
C ASN A 12 -6.35 10.72 22.23
N THR A 13 -6.47 10.19 23.45
CA THR A 13 -7.71 9.59 23.97
C THR A 13 -8.89 10.56 24.02
N SER A 14 -8.64 11.86 24.16
CA SER A 14 -9.70 12.87 24.21
C SER A 14 -10.31 13.14 22.83
N LEU A 15 -9.54 12.91 21.75
CA LEU A 15 -10.04 12.98 20.37
C LEU A 15 -10.72 11.67 19.94
N THR A 16 -10.20 10.52 20.39
CA THR A 16 -10.76 9.23 20.01
C THR A 16 -12.01 8.85 20.83
N TRP A 17 -12.04 9.19 22.12
CA TRP A 17 -13.10 8.81 23.07
C TRP A 17 -13.72 10.02 23.78
N GLY A 18 -13.59 11.21 23.21
CA GLY A 18 -14.14 12.44 23.77
C GLY A 18 -15.66 12.43 23.81
N PRO A 19 -16.31 12.89 24.90
CA PRO A 19 -17.76 12.89 25.04
C PRO A 19 -18.49 13.79 24.02
N ASN A 20 -17.77 14.72 23.38
CA ASN A 20 -18.31 15.62 22.36
C ASN A 20 -18.07 15.14 20.91
N ASN A 21 -17.36 14.04 20.71
CA ASN A 21 -17.04 13.54 19.37
C ASN A 21 -18.07 12.51 18.94
N THR A 22 -18.70 12.74 17.78
CA THR A 22 -19.68 11.81 17.18
C THR A 22 -19.02 10.58 16.55
N TRP A 23 -17.70 10.62 16.34
CA TRP A 23 -16.90 9.52 15.79
C TRP A 23 -15.46 9.58 16.33
N PRO A 24 -14.74 8.44 16.41
CA PRO A 24 -13.38 8.40 16.93
C PRO A 24 -12.40 9.05 15.96
N GLN A 25 -11.88 10.21 16.31
CA GLN A 25 -10.88 10.93 15.51
C GLN A 25 -9.48 10.45 15.89
N PHE A 26 -8.66 10.14 14.89
CA PHE A 26 -7.25 9.78 15.05
C PHE A 26 -6.36 10.95 14.64
N THR A 27 -5.23 11.12 15.33
CA THR A 27 -4.24 12.15 14.99
C THR A 27 -3.63 11.90 13.61
N GLU A 28 -3.24 12.98 12.92
CA GLU A 28 -2.63 12.89 11.59
C GLU A 28 -1.36 12.04 11.60
N CYS A 29 -0.53 12.16 12.63
CA CYS A 29 0.65 11.30 12.79
C CYS A 29 0.30 9.81 12.94
N PHE A 30 -0.79 9.47 13.64
CA PHE A 30 -1.24 8.08 13.74
C PHE A 30 -1.60 7.54 12.35
N GLN A 31 -2.31 8.33 11.55
CA GLN A 31 -2.75 7.97 10.20
C GLN A 31 -1.60 7.88 9.20
N ASN A 32 -0.61 8.75 9.26
CA ASN A 32 0.50 8.77 8.30
C ASN A 32 1.63 7.80 8.67
N THR A 33 1.80 7.50 9.97
CA THR A 33 2.85 6.60 10.45
C THR A 33 2.31 5.19 10.69
N LEU A 34 1.48 4.99 11.71
CA LEU A 34 1.15 3.62 12.13
C LEU A 34 0.35 2.85 11.09
N LEU A 35 -0.57 3.51 10.40
CA LEU A 35 -1.42 2.84 9.40
C LEU A 35 -0.61 2.37 8.18
N VAL A 36 0.41 3.12 7.75
CA VAL A 36 1.30 2.70 6.65
C VAL A 36 2.31 1.66 7.14
N TRP A 37 2.79 1.81 8.38
CA TRP A 37 3.84 0.95 8.93
C TRP A 37 3.34 -0.45 9.27
N ILE A 38 2.11 -0.62 9.77
CA ILE A 38 1.57 -1.95 10.13
C ILE A 38 1.57 -2.93 8.93
N PRO A 39 0.97 -2.62 7.77
CA PRO A 39 0.97 -3.54 6.63
C PRO A 39 2.36 -3.71 6.03
N SER A 40 3.16 -2.63 6.02
CA SER A 40 4.53 -2.64 5.50
C SER A 40 5.45 -3.52 6.33
N THR A 41 5.47 -3.35 7.65
CA THR A 41 6.29 -4.16 8.56
C THR A 41 5.91 -5.64 8.51
N TRP A 42 4.62 -5.96 8.42
CA TRP A 42 4.16 -7.33 8.19
C TRP A 42 4.77 -7.93 6.92
N LEU A 43 4.68 -7.21 5.79
CA LEU A 43 5.22 -7.70 4.53
C LEU A 43 6.75 -7.84 4.58
N TRP A 44 7.45 -6.86 5.14
CA TRP A 44 8.90 -6.86 5.25
C TRP A 44 9.42 -8.02 6.11
N VAL A 45 8.73 -8.34 7.21
CA VAL A 45 9.07 -9.49 8.06
C VAL A 45 8.73 -10.80 7.37
N ALA A 46 7.60 -10.89 6.66
CA ALA A 46 7.20 -12.11 5.95
C ALA A 46 8.04 -12.37 4.68
N SER A 47 8.55 -11.32 4.04
CA SER A 47 9.29 -11.34 2.79
C SER A 47 10.53 -12.26 2.79
N PRO A 48 11.46 -12.21 3.76
CA PRO A 48 12.62 -13.11 3.78
C PRO A 48 12.21 -14.59 3.87
N PHE A 49 11.21 -14.92 4.71
CA PHE A 49 10.70 -16.29 4.80
C PHE A 49 10.04 -16.73 3.49
N TYR A 50 9.29 -15.83 2.84
CA TYR A 50 8.68 -16.08 1.55
C TYR A 50 9.73 -16.30 0.46
N PHE A 51 10.80 -15.50 0.43
CA PHE A 51 11.89 -15.68 -0.53
C PHE A 51 12.65 -16.99 -0.32
N ILE A 52 12.94 -17.38 0.93
CA ILE A 52 13.58 -18.66 1.21
C ILE A 52 12.70 -19.82 0.72
N HIS A 53 11.39 -19.77 1.00
CA HIS A 53 10.44 -20.76 0.50
C HIS A 53 10.42 -20.83 -1.04
N LEU A 54 10.46 -19.68 -1.71
CA LEU A 54 10.49 -19.59 -3.17
C LEU A 54 11.80 -20.09 -3.78
N ILE A 55 12.95 -19.76 -3.17
CA ILE A 55 14.27 -20.17 -3.64
C ILE A 55 14.43 -21.69 -3.53
N SER A 56 13.89 -22.29 -2.45
CA SER A 56 13.89 -23.75 -2.25
C SER A 56 13.08 -24.51 -3.30
N LYS A 57 12.20 -23.85 -4.06
CA LYS A 57 11.48 -24.48 -5.16
C LYS A 57 12.29 -24.41 -6.45
N GLU A 58 12.23 -25.50 -7.21
CA GLU A 58 12.85 -25.58 -8.53
C GLU A 58 12.18 -24.59 -9.49
N ASN A 59 12.95 -24.09 -10.46
CA ASN A 59 12.40 -23.19 -11.46
C ASN A 59 11.44 -23.98 -12.36
N SER A 60 10.15 -23.66 -12.30
CA SER A 60 9.21 -24.17 -13.28
C SER A 60 9.39 -23.40 -14.59
N SER A 61 9.98 -24.08 -15.59
CA SER A 61 10.16 -23.57 -16.95
C SER A 61 8.83 -23.22 -17.59
N THR A 62 8.80 -22.05 -18.23
CA THR A 62 7.73 -21.51 -19.09
C THR A 62 6.34 -21.36 -18.46
N LYS A 63 6.07 -20.15 -17.95
CA LYS A 63 4.71 -19.72 -17.59
C LYS A 63 4.25 -18.61 -18.50
N CYS A 64 3.09 -18.83 -19.10
CA CYS A 64 2.46 -17.84 -19.96
C CYS A 64 1.87 -16.69 -19.15
N PHE A 65 1.83 -15.51 -19.77
CA PHE A 65 1.17 -14.35 -19.22
C PHE A 65 -0.32 -14.65 -19.11
N THR A 66 -0.80 -14.82 -17.89
CA THR A 66 -2.24 -14.92 -17.63
C THR A 66 -2.80 -13.51 -17.50
N TRP A 67 -4.02 -13.28 -18.01
CA TRP A 67 -4.73 -12.01 -17.84
C TRP A 67 -4.69 -11.53 -16.38
N LYS A 68 -4.90 -12.44 -15.42
CA LYS A 68 -4.84 -12.14 -13.97
C LYS A 68 -3.50 -11.56 -13.51
N TYR A 69 -2.39 -12.09 -14.02
CA TYR A 69 -1.06 -11.57 -13.70
C TYR A 69 -0.88 -10.17 -14.29
N ILE A 70 -1.29 -9.96 -15.54
CA ILE A 70 -1.22 -8.66 -16.19
C ILE A 70 -2.04 -7.63 -15.41
N THR A 71 -3.27 -7.96 -15.00
CA THR A 71 -4.12 -7.04 -14.23
C THR A 71 -3.52 -6.71 -12.86
N LYS A 72 -2.96 -7.68 -12.14
CA LYS A 72 -2.27 -7.44 -10.86
C LYS A 72 -1.12 -6.47 -11.03
N GLN A 73 -0.31 -6.65 -12.07
CA GLN A 73 0.83 -5.78 -12.36
C GLN A 73 0.42 -4.38 -12.83
N ILE A 74 -0.61 -4.26 -13.67
CA ILE A 74 -1.11 -2.95 -14.12
C ILE A 74 -1.64 -2.16 -12.92
N ILE A 75 -2.46 -2.77 -12.05
CA ILE A 75 -2.99 -2.08 -10.88
C ILE A 75 -1.87 -1.69 -9.92
N ALA A 76 -0.89 -2.59 -9.68
CA ALA A 76 0.27 -2.27 -8.84
C ALA A 76 1.11 -1.13 -9.44
N LEU A 77 1.19 -1.04 -10.77
CA LEU A 77 1.95 0.01 -11.45
C LEU A 77 1.26 1.35 -11.34
N ILE A 78 -0.07 1.36 -11.47
CA ILE A 78 -0.87 2.57 -11.27
C ILE A 78 -0.73 3.04 -9.80
N LEU A 79 -0.79 2.13 -8.83
CA LEU A 79 -0.55 2.46 -7.42
C LEU A 79 0.84 3.06 -7.19
N LEU A 80 1.88 2.50 -7.82
CA LEU A 80 3.23 3.06 -7.75
C LEU A 80 3.32 4.46 -8.36
N ILE A 81 2.64 4.71 -9.48
CA ILE A 81 2.59 6.04 -10.10
C ILE A 81 1.88 7.04 -9.18
N ILE A 82 0.75 6.64 -8.56
CA ILE A 82 0.04 7.48 -7.59
C ILE A 82 0.95 7.85 -6.43
N CYS A 83 1.65 6.87 -5.84
CA CYS A 83 2.62 7.09 -4.77
C CYS A 83 3.74 8.07 -5.17
N ILE A 84 4.28 7.94 -6.39
CA ILE A 84 5.28 8.88 -6.92
C ILE A 84 4.69 10.30 -7.05
N VAL A 85 3.46 10.43 -7.56
CA VAL A 85 2.79 11.72 -7.68
C VAL A 85 2.57 12.36 -6.30
N GLU A 86 2.17 11.59 -5.30
CA GLU A 86 2.01 12.07 -3.91
C GLU A 86 3.32 12.58 -3.33
N ILE A 87 4.43 11.85 -3.55
CA ILE A 87 5.78 12.29 -3.16
C ILE A 87 6.15 13.62 -3.84
N LEU A 88 5.88 13.76 -5.14
CA LEU A 88 6.20 14.97 -5.90
C LEU A 88 5.35 16.16 -5.45
N ILE A 89 4.05 15.95 -5.18
CA ILE A 89 3.18 16.98 -4.64
C ILE A 89 3.71 17.44 -3.29
N GLU A 90 4.07 16.51 -2.41
CA GLU A 90 4.63 16.86 -1.11
C GLU A 90 5.92 17.67 -1.29
N ASP A 91 6.86 17.19 -2.10
CA ASP A 91 8.14 17.85 -2.39
C ASP A 91 7.98 19.27 -2.96
N SER A 92 7.02 19.47 -3.87
CA SER A 92 6.72 20.80 -4.42
C SER A 92 6.22 21.80 -3.39
N ASN A 93 5.45 21.34 -2.39
CA ASN A 93 4.96 22.21 -1.32
C ASN A 93 6.14 22.66 -0.44
N LEU A 94 7.14 21.79 -0.23
CA LEU A 94 8.35 22.09 0.55
C LEU A 94 9.18 23.21 -0.08
N ASN A 95 9.35 23.16 -1.40
CA ASN A 95 10.15 24.15 -2.12
C ASN A 95 9.52 25.55 -2.09
N THR A 96 8.23 25.65 -1.76
CA THR A 96 7.48 26.91 -1.68
C THR A 96 7.45 27.48 -0.25
N SER A 97 7.56 26.65 0.80
CA SER A 97 7.59 27.05 2.21
C SER A 97 9.01 27.05 2.79
N SER A 98 9.77 28.12 2.51
CA SER A 98 11.18 28.28 2.85
C SER A 98 11.56 28.37 4.35
N GLU A 99 10.71 27.97 5.31
CA GLU A 99 11.01 28.14 6.75
C GLU A 99 10.85 26.92 7.68
N GLU A 100 10.46 25.73 7.23
CA GLU A 100 10.27 24.58 8.15
C GLU A 100 10.91 23.26 7.68
N ASN A 101 12.23 23.23 7.55
CA ASN A 101 13.02 22.05 7.13
C ASN A 101 12.88 20.76 7.98
N SER A 102 12.08 20.73 9.04
CA SER A 102 12.02 19.59 9.98
C SER A 102 10.63 18.96 10.20
N LEU A 103 9.52 19.63 9.83
CA LEU A 103 8.17 19.01 9.76
C LEU A 103 8.00 18.08 8.55
N VAL A 104 8.84 18.33 7.57
CA VAL A 104 8.83 17.81 6.21
C VAL A 104 9.30 16.36 6.10
N HIS A 105 10.17 15.93 7.01
CA HIS A 105 10.66 14.56 6.99
C HIS A 105 9.56 13.56 7.37
N GLU A 106 8.65 13.93 8.28
CA GLU A 106 7.61 13.04 8.79
C GLU A 106 6.52 12.76 7.73
N ALA A 107 6.09 13.79 6.99
CA ALA A 107 5.09 13.66 5.93
C ALA A 107 5.59 12.86 4.71
N LEU A 108 6.89 12.92 4.41
CA LEU A 108 7.49 12.21 3.28
C LEU A 108 7.77 10.73 3.58
N LEU A 109 8.01 10.36 4.85
CA LEU A 109 8.35 9.00 5.25
C LEU A 109 7.23 7.99 4.96
N GLY A 110 5.96 8.38 5.12
CA GLY A 110 4.81 7.52 4.83
C GLY A 110 4.79 7.05 3.37
N PRO A 111 4.66 7.96 2.39
CA PRO A 111 4.68 7.63 0.96
C PRO A 111 5.97 6.89 0.53
N LEU A 112 7.13 7.21 1.11
CA LEU A 112 8.38 6.49 0.80
C LEU A 112 8.33 5.02 1.23
N ILE A 113 7.85 4.73 2.45
CA ILE A 113 7.74 3.36 2.95
C ILE A 113 6.71 2.57 2.16
N GLU A 114 5.59 3.21 1.79
CA GLU A 114 4.60 2.61 0.90
C GLU A 114 5.21 2.30 -0.47
N GLY A 115 5.94 3.23 -1.07
CA GLY A 115 6.63 3.03 -2.34
C GLY A 115 7.62 1.85 -2.32
N LEU A 116 8.45 1.76 -1.26
CA LEU A 116 9.36 0.61 -1.07
C LEU A 116 8.59 -0.72 -0.93
N THR A 117 7.47 -0.69 -0.22
CA THR A 117 6.61 -1.87 -0.01
C THR A 117 5.89 -2.30 -1.29
N LEU A 118 5.49 -1.35 -2.15
CA LEU A 118 4.96 -1.62 -3.49
C LEU A 118 6.03 -2.28 -4.36
N VAL A 119 7.26 -1.77 -4.37
CA VAL A 119 8.38 -2.40 -5.09
C VAL A 119 8.63 -3.82 -4.59
N LEU A 120 8.60 -4.05 -3.28
CA LEU A 120 8.72 -5.38 -2.71
C LEU A 120 7.59 -6.31 -3.18
N THR A 121 6.36 -5.80 -3.20
CA THR A 121 5.17 -6.51 -3.69
C THR A 121 5.33 -6.93 -5.15
N PHE A 122 5.87 -6.05 -6.00
CA PHE A 122 6.23 -6.36 -7.39
C PHE A 122 7.23 -7.50 -7.51
N VAL A 123 8.33 -7.42 -6.75
CA VAL A 123 9.38 -8.45 -6.74
C VAL A 123 8.82 -9.78 -6.27
N CYS A 124 8.04 -9.80 -5.18
CA CYS A 124 7.39 -10.99 -4.68
C CYS A 124 6.44 -11.62 -5.71
N THR A 125 5.63 -10.80 -6.39
CA THR A 125 4.70 -11.28 -7.43
C THR A 125 5.44 -11.87 -8.63
N GLU A 126 6.51 -11.23 -9.07
CA GLU A 126 7.34 -11.70 -10.19
C GLU A 126 8.12 -12.99 -9.83
N LEU A 127 8.67 -13.08 -8.62
CA LEU A 127 9.36 -14.30 -8.17
C LEU A 127 8.38 -15.46 -7.97
N ALA A 128 7.19 -15.20 -7.42
CA ALA A 128 6.12 -16.20 -7.34
C ALA A 128 5.76 -16.76 -8.72
N ARG A 129 5.68 -15.88 -9.73
CA ARG A 129 5.49 -16.27 -11.13
C ARG A 129 6.65 -17.13 -11.65
N ARG A 130 7.90 -16.67 -11.52
CA ARG A 130 9.09 -17.41 -11.98
C ARG A 130 9.17 -18.81 -11.36
N LYS A 131 8.94 -18.92 -10.06
CA LYS A 131 8.98 -20.19 -9.31
C LYS A 131 7.72 -21.03 -9.44
N GLY A 132 6.62 -20.45 -9.89
CA GLY A 132 5.37 -21.18 -10.08
C GLY A 132 4.66 -21.53 -8.82
N VAL A 133 4.73 -20.63 -7.85
CA VAL A 133 3.98 -20.78 -6.61
C VAL A 133 2.66 -20.07 -6.79
N ILE A 134 1.57 -20.82 -6.70
CA ILE A 134 0.19 -20.32 -6.72
C ILE A 134 -0.12 -19.56 -5.42
N SER A 135 0.63 -19.82 -4.34
CA SER A 135 0.36 -19.24 -3.02
C SER A 135 0.58 -17.73 -3.01
N THR A 136 -0.54 -17.01 -3.18
CA THR A 136 -0.69 -15.57 -3.02
C THR A 136 -0.99 -15.18 -1.57
N GLY A 137 -1.02 -16.12 -0.62
CA GLY A 137 -1.51 -15.89 0.74
C GLY A 137 -0.85 -14.71 1.46
N VAL A 138 0.47 -14.57 1.35
CA VAL A 138 1.20 -13.44 1.98
C VAL A 138 0.77 -12.10 1.37
N LEU A 139 0.70 -12.03 0.03
CA LEU A 139 0.29 -10.83 -0.70
C LEU A 139 -1.19 -10.52 -0.47
N PHE A 140 -2.05 -11.54 -0.42
CA PHE A 140 -3.46 -11.42 -0.08
C PHE A 140 -3.63 -10.80 1.31
N LEU A 141 -2.93 -11.33 2.32
CA LEU A 141 -2.96 -10.79 3.68
C LEU A 141 -2.50 -9.34 3.72
N TYR A 142 -1.38 -9.02 3.05
CA TYR A 142 -0.91 -7.65 2.91
C TYR A 142 -2.02 -6.73 2.36
N TRP A 143 -2.55 -7.04 1.18
CA TRP A 143 -3.59 -6.21 0.56
C TRP A 143 -4.84 -6.09 1.44
N THR A 144 -5.26 -7.17 2.11
CA THR A 144 -6.43 -7.11 3.01
C THR A 144 -6.19 -6.22 4.22
N ILE A 145 -5.02 -6.31 4.86
CA ILE A 145 -4.67 -5.48 6.01
C ILE A 145 -4.60 -4.02 5.55
N THR A 146 -3.95 -3.73 4.42
CA THR A 146 -3.85 -2.38 3.86
C THR A 146 -5.24 -1.80 3.54
N THR A 147 -6.15 -2.58 2.95
CA THR A 147 -7.53 -2.12 2.70
C THR A 147 -8.28 -1.84 4.00
N LEU A 148 -8.21 -2.73 4.99
CA LEU A 148 -8.90 -2.53 6.28
C LEU A 148 -8.41 -1.28 6.99
N ILE A 149 -7.11 -1.03 6.92
CA ILE A 149 -6.48 0.14 7.52
C ILE A 149 -6.91 1.43 6.81
N GLN A 150 -6.96 1.45 5.48
CA GLN A 150 -7.36 2.63 4.69
C GLN A 150 -8.80 3.11 4.97
N ILE A 151 -9.66 2.28 5.58
CA ILE A 151 -11.03 2.67 5.96
C ILE A 151 -11.02 3.85 6.95
N ILE A 152 -10.03 3.90 7.86
CA ILE A 152 -9.92 4.94 8.89
C ILE A 152 -9.68 6.34 8.27
N PRO A 153 -8.63 6.55 7.44
CA PRO A 153 -8.42 7.83 6.77
C PRO A 153 -9.54 8.12 5.77
N PHE A 154 -10.09 7.11 5.08
CA PHE A 154 -11.24 7.31 4.18
C PHE A 154 -12.42 7.99 4.90
N TYR A 155 -12.80 7.47 6.06
CA TYR A 155 -13.88 8.04 6.84
C TYR A 155 -13.54 9.45 7.34
N SER A 156 -12.31 9.64 7.82
CA SER A 156 -11.84 10.94 8.33
C SER A 156 -11.88 12.03 7.25
N LYS A 157 -11.35 11.75 6.04
CA LYS A 157 -11.33 12.70 4.91
C LYS A 157 -12.73 13.08 4.44
N MET A 158 -13.66 12.14 4.47
CA MET A 158 -15.07 12.38 4.13
C MET A 158 -15.77 13.29 5.16
N MET A 159 -15.56 13.02 6.46
CA MET A 159 -16.21 13.78 7.53
C MET A 159 -15.65 15.20 7.68
N LEU A 160 -14.34 15.37 7.44
CA LEU A 160 -13.67 16.68 7.52
C LEU A 160 -13.82 17.50 6.24
N GLN A 161 -14.49 16.97 5.20
CA GLN A 161 -14.72 17.65 3.92
C GLN A 161 -13.42 18.19 3.26
N GLU A 162 -12.31 17.47 3.45
CA GLU A 162 -10.96 17.87 3.02
C GLU A 162 -10.85 18.04 1.49
N TYR A 163 -11.81 17.48 0.73
CA TYR A 163 -11.91 17.64 -0.72
C TYR A 163 -12.11 19.10 -1.17
N HIS A 164 -12.60 19.98 -0.30
CA HIS A 164 -12.75 21.40 -0.61
C HIS A 164 -11.41 22.14 -0.64
N GLU A 165 -10.47 21.74 0.19
CA GLU A 165 -9.17 22.40 0.34
C GLU A 165 -8.10 21.73 -0.52
N TYR A 166 -8.08 20.38 -0.55
CA TYR A 166 -7.07 19.59 -1.27
C TYR A 166 -7.72 18.55 -2.21
N PRO A 167 -8.45 18.98 -3.25
CA PRO A 167 -9.23 18.07 -4.11
C PRO A 167 -8.36 17.02 -4.81
N ILE A 168 -7.15 17.37 -5.24
CA ILE A 168 -6.24 16.46 -5.95
C ILE A 168 -5.75 15.34 -5.03
N LYS A 169 -5.24 15.69 -3.83
CA LYS A 169 -4.74 14.72 -2.84
C LYS A 169 -5.86 13.74 -2.43
N VAL A 170 -7.05 14.26 -2.16
CA VAL A 170 -8.21 13.47 -1.78
C VAL A 170 -8.67 12.55 -2.93
N THR A 171 -8.67 13.03 -4.16
CA THR A 171 -9.03 12.21 -5.34
C THR A 171 -8.05 11.06 -5.57
N LEU A 172 -6.74 11.32 -5.49
CA LEU A 172 -5.70 10.29 -5.62
C LEU A 172 -5.86 9.21 -4.55
N PHE A 173 -6.11 9.61 -3.30
CA PHE A 173 -6.37 8.69 -2.21
C PHE A 173 -7.59 7.78 -2.48
N PHE A 174 -8.71 8.33 -2.95
CA PHE A 174 -9.89 7.51 -3.29
C PHE A 174 -9.62 6.53 -4.44
N VAL A 175 -8.88 6.96 -5.47
CA VAL A 175 -8.47 6.08 -6.57
C VAL A 175 -7.57 4.96 -6.04
N SER A 176 -6.60 5.28 -5.19
CA SER A 176 -5.72 4.29 -4.55
C SER A 176 -6.50 3.28 -3.70
N CYS A 177 -7.48 3.73 -2.91
CA CYS A 177 -8.38 2.86 -2.15
C CYS A 177 -9.12 1.85 -3.05
N CYS A 178 -9.71 2.33 -4.15
CA CYS A 178 -10.41 1.48 -5.11
C CYS A 178 -9.48 0.44 -5.76
N LEU A 179 -8.28 0.86 -6.14
CA LEU A 179 -7.28 -0.03 -6.74
C LEU A 179 -6.77 -1.08 -5.74
N THR A 180 -6.54 -0.69 -4.48
CA THR A 180 -6.15 -1.61 -3.40
C THR A 180 -7.25 -2.65 -3.15
N PHE A 181 -8.52 -2.24 -3.11
CA PHE A 181 -9.63 -3.18 -3.01
C PHE A 181 -9.68 -4.14 -4.22
N GLY A 182 -9.42 -3.63 -5.42
CA GLY A 182 -9.24 -4.43 -6.62
C GLY A 182 -8.13 -5.49 -6.48
N GLN A 183 -7.00 -5.14 -5.85
CA GLN A 183 -5.92 -6.09 -5.56
C GLN A 183 -6.34 -7.19 -4.61
N VAL A 184 -7.08 -6.86 -3.54
CA VAL A 184 -7.63 -7.89 -2.62
C VAL A 184 -8.49 -8.89 -3.39
N PHE A 185 -9.39 -8.38 -4.24
CA PHE A 185 -10.24 -9.22 -5.05
C PHE A 185 -9.39 -10.13 -5.97
N LEU A 186 -8.43 -9.57 -6.71
CA LEU A 186 -7.56 -10.33 -7.61
C LEU A 186 -6.67 -11.34 -6.90
N HIS A 187 -6.20 -11.06 -5.69
CA HIS A 187 -5.35 -11.94 -4.90
C HIS A 187 -6.15 -13.01 -4.13
N SER A 188 -7.46 -12.81 -3.94
CA SER A 188 -8.35 -13.79 -3.30
C SER A 188 -8.61 -15.02 -4.18
N PHE A 189 -8.65 -14.84 -5.51
CA PHE A 189 -8.76 -15.96 -6.43
C PHE A 189 -7.39 -16.59 -6.67
N ALA A 190 -7.32 -17.92 -6.47
CA ALA A 190 -6.17 -18.70 -6.87
C ALA A 190 -5.87 -18.48 -8.36
N ASP A 191 -4.60 -18.19 -8.67
CA ASP A 191 -4.14 -18.11 -10.05
C ASP A 191 -4.12 -19.53 -10.60
N HIS A 192 -5.01 -19.81 -11.56
CA HIS A 192 -4.97 -21.06 -12.29
C HIS A 192 -3.73 -21.02 -13.18
N GLN A 193 -2.72 -21.84 -12.89
CA GLN A 193 -1.57 -21.96 -13.76
C GLN A 193 -2.00 -22.66 -15.03
N LEU A 194 -2.24 -21.88 -16.08
CA LEU A 194 -2.30 -22.41 -17.44
C LEU A 194 -0.88 -22.81 -17.82
N LEU A 195 -0.61 -24.12 -17.82
CA LEU A 195 0.52 -24.69 -18.53
C LEU A 195 0.36 -24.29 -19.99
N CYS A 196 1.37 -23.65 -20.55
CA CYS A 196 1.36 -23.28 -21.96
C CYS A 196 1.60 -24.55 -22.78
N ASP A 197 0.55 -25.33 -22.94
CA ASP A 197 0.55 -26.46 -23.86
C ASP A 197 -0.67 -26.34 -24.75
N LYS A 198 -0.44 -25.75 -25.94
CA LYS A 198 -0.94 -26.16 -27.27
C LYS A 198 -0.75 -25.03 -28.28
N GLU A 199 0.39 -25.06 -28.98
CA GLU A 199 0.44 -24.72 -30.41
C GLU A 199 1.71 -25.29 -31.11
N ILE A 200 1.94 -26.61 -30.95
CA ILE A 200 2.81 -27.37 -31.88
C ILE A 200 2.03 -28.43 -32.69
N LEU A 201 0.74 -28.68 -32.41
CA LEU A 201 -0.06 -29.63 -33.21
C LEU A 201 -1.51 -29.18 -33.35
N LYS A 202 -1.78 -28.30 -34.33
CA LYS A 202 -2.95 -28.42 -35.22
C LYS A 202 -2.73 -27.68 -36.53
#